data_AF-A0A2S9GAY4-F1
#
_entry.id   AF-A0A2S9GAY4-F1
#
_cell.length_a   1.000
_cell.length_b   1.000
_cell.length_c   1.000
_cell.angle_alpha   90.00
_cell.angle_beta   90.00
_cell.angle_gamma   90.00
#
_symmetry.space_group_name_H-M   'P 1'
#
loop_
_entity.id
_entity.type
_entity.pdbx_description
1 polymer ?
#
loop_
_entity_poly.entity_id
_entity_poly.type
_entity_poly.pdbx_seq_one_letter_code
_entity_poly.pdbx_strand_id
1 'polypeptide(L)' 'MQWDDRGMSGTSERTYGGQSAQARRTERRGRLIDAALDVMAANDWRSVTVDKLCGAAGLNKRYFYESFTDLDAVAAAAV' A
#
# COMPACT_ATOMS: atom_id res chain seq x y z
N MET A 1 47.78 16.19 -9.02
CA MET A 1 47.09 15.13 -8.25
C MET A 1 46.07 15.87 -7.38
N GLN A 2 44.82 16.00 -7.87
CA GLN A 2 43.69 15.13 -7.51
C GLN A 2 43.19 15.46 -6.08
N TRP A 3 42.02 16.02 -5.79
CA TRP A 3 40.82 16.40 -6.54
C TRP A 3 40.08 17.49 -5.74
N ASP A 4 39.67 18.58 -6.40
CA ASP A 4 38.51 19.36 -5.97
C ASP A 4 37.27 18.72 -6.61
N ASP A 5 36.50 17.96 -5.82
CA ASP A 5 35.12 17.60 -6.16
C ASP A 5 34.27 17.72 -4.89
N ARG A 6 33.85 18.96 -4.61
CA ARG A 6 32.80 19.28 -3.65
C ARG A 6 31.44 19.08 -4.34
N GLY A 7 31.27 17.90 -4.94
CA GLY A 7 30.28 17.61 -5.96
C GLY A 7 29.67 16.21 -5.83
N MET A 8 29.52 15.67 -4.62
CA MET A 8 28.68 14.49 -4.40
C MET A 8 27.19 14.86 -4.36
N SER A 9 26.74 15.16 -5.57
CA SER A 9 25.40 15.01 -6.11
C SER A 9 24.73 13.70 -5.65
N GLY A 10 24.00 13.77 -4.54
CA GLY A 10 22.86 12.88 -4.25
C GLY A 10 21.61 13.26 -5.06
N THR A 11 21.79 13.73 -6.29
CA THR A 11 20.70 14.12 -7.19
C THR A 11 20.19 12.93 -8.00
N SER A 12 20.29 11.71 -7.47
CA SER A 12 19.58 10.53 -7.98
C SER A 12 18.23 10.30 -7.29
N GLU A 13 17.87 11.07 -6.26
CA GLU A 13 16.60 10.90 -5.52
C GLU A 13 15.38 11.58 -6.17
N ARG A 14 15.56 12.32 -7.27
CA ARG A 14 14.50 13.18 -7.87
C ARG A 14 13.86 12.68 -9.16
N THR A 15 14.14 11.45 -9.59
CA THR A 15 13.50 10.85 -10.79
C THR A 15 12.55 9.70 -10.44
N TYR A 16 12.54 9.23 -9.20
CA TYR A 16 11.67 8.13 -8.74
C TYR A 16 10.53 8.58 -7.81
N GLY A 17 10.24 9.87 -7.67
CA GLY A 17 9.15 10.35 -6.82
C GLY A 17 7.79 9.76 -7.19
N GLY A 18 7.52 9.62 -8.49
CA GLY A 18 6.30 8.99 -9.02
C GLY A 18 6.31 7.47 -8.94
N GLN A 19 7.40 6.81 -9.36
CA GLN A 19 7.51 5.34 -9.29
C GLN A 19 7.54 4.84 -7.85
N SER A 20 8.19 5.54 -6.92
CA SER A 20 8.14 5.20 -5.49
C SER A 20 6.77 5.50 -4.87
N ALA A 21 6.06 6.54 -5.31
CA ALA A 21 4.69 6.78 -4.85
C ALA A 21 3.73 5.69 -5.35
N GLN A 22 3.83 5.32 -6.63
CA GLN A 22 3.03 4.25 -7.24
C GLN A 22 3.36 2.90 -6.60
N ALA A 23 4.64 2.55 -6.43
CA ALA A 23 5.07 1.33 -5.75
C ALA A 23 4.54 1.27 -4.31
N ARG A 24 4.62 2.38 -3.56
CA ARG A 24 4.03 2.44 -2.21
C ARG A 24 2.52 2.27 -2.22
N ARG A 25 1.80 2.77 -3.23
CA ARG A 25 0.35 2.51 -3.37
C ARG A 25 0.10 1.04 -3.65
N THR A 26 0.84 0.44 -4.57
CA THR A 26 0.73 -0.99 -4.90
C THR A 26 1.00 -1.86 -3.68
N GLU A 27 2.05 -1.57 -2.90
CA GLU A 27 2.38 -2.24 -1.65
C GLU A 27 1.23 -2.18 -0.63
N ARG A 28 0.67 -0.97 -0.41
CA ARG A 28 -0.47 -0.80 0.50
C ARG A 28 -1.71 -1.54 0.01
N ARG A 29 -1.97 -1.49 -1.30
CA ARG A 29 -3.06 -2.22 -1.93
C ARG A 29 -2.90 -3.72 -1.76
N GLY A 30 -1.69 -4.24 -1.92
CA GLY A 30 -1.34 -5.64 -1.66
C GLY A 30 -1.68 -6.04 -0.23
N ARG A 31 -1.23 -5.27 0.76
CA ARG A 31 -1.53 -5.52 2.18
C ARG A 31 -3.02 -5.55 2.51
N LEU A 32 -3.83 -4.70 1.87
CA LEU A 32 -5.29 -4.72 2.04
C LEU A 32 -5.91 -6.00 1.48
N ILE A 33 -5.39 -6.53 0.37
CA ILE A 33 -5.85 -7.78 -0.22
C ILE A 33 -5.40 -8.97 0.61
N ASP A 34 -4.14 -9.01 1.05
CA ASP A 34 -3.64 -10.08 1.92
C ASP A 34 -4.48 -10.16 3.20
N ALA A 35 -4.73 -9.02 3.85
CA ALA A 35 -5.62 -8.98 5.01
C ALA A 35 -7.05 -9.43 4.71
N ALA A 36 -7.58 -9.13 3.51
CA ALA A 36 -8.89 -9.59 3.10
C ALA A 36 -8.93 -11.09 2.88
N LEU A 37 -7.90 -11.67 2.25
CA LEU A 37 -7.74 -13.11 2.04
C LEU A 37 -7.68 -13.85 3.38
N ASP A 38 -6.94 -13.33 4.36
CA ASP A 38 -6.88 -13.91 5.71
C ASP A 38 -8.26 -13.92 6.39
N VAL A 39 -9.00 -12.81 6.29
CA VAL A 39 -10.37 -12.71 6.84
C VAL A 39 -11.35 -13.64 6.11
N MET A 40 -11.21 -13.79 4.78
CA MET A 40 -12.03 -14.72 4.00
C MET A 40 -11.72 -16.17 4.35
N ALA A 41 -10.44 -16.53 4.52
CA ALA A 41 -10.01 -17.86 4.95
C ALA A 41 -10.56 -18.19 6.36
N ALA A 42 -10.65 -17.20 7.24
CA ALA A 42 -11.30 -17.31 8.55
C ALA A 42 -12.84 -17.38 8.49
N ASN A 43 -13.46 -17.28 7.30
CA ASN A 43 -14.92 -17.20 7.10
C ASN A 43 -15.59 -15.98 7.78
N ASP A 44 -14.82 -14.96 8.15
CA ASP A 44 -15.29 -13.79 8.90
C ASP A 44 -15.69 -12.60 8.01
N TRP A 45 -15.54 -12.74 6.68
CA TRP A 45 -15.74 -11.66 5.71
C TRP A 45 -17.10 -10.94 5.83
N ARG A 46 -18.17 -11.67 6.11
CA ARG A 46 -19.52 -11.09 6.25
C ARG A 46 -19.66 -10.08 7.40
N SER A 47 -18.75 -10.11 8.37
CA SER A 47 -18.75 -9.22 9.54
C SER A 47 -17.58 -8.23 9.53
N VAL A 48 -16.78 -8.22 8.47
CA VAL A 48 -15.61 -7.34 8.36
C VAL A 48 -16.07 -5.90 8.20
N THR A 49 -15.30 -4.98 8.79
CA THR A 49 -15.49 -3.54 8.61
C THR A 49 -14.21 -2.93 8.06
N VAL A 50 -14.32 -1.76 7.45
CA VAL A 50 -13.15 -1.02 6.95
C VAL A 50 -12.12 -0.81 8.07
N ASP A 51 -12.54 -0.50 9.29
CA ASP A 51 -11.64 -0.39 10.46
C ASP A 51 -10.88 -1.68 10.75
N LYS A 52 -11.59 -2.82 10.84
CA LYS A 52 -10.97 -4.11 11.14
C LYS A 52 -9.98 -4.51 10.05
N LEU A 53 -10.35 -4.34 8.79
CA LEU A 53 -9.48 -4.64 7.66
C LEU A 53 -8.24 -3.73 7.65
N CYS A 54 -8.42 -2.43 7.85
CA CYS A 54 -7.31 -1.48 7.95
C CYS A 54 -6.37 -1.84 9.12
N GLY A 55 -6.93 -2.21 10.27
CA GLY A 55 -6.16 -2.68 11.42
C GLY A 55 -5.35 -3.94 11.12
N ALA A 56 -5.95 -4.92 10.45
CA ALA A 56 -5.28 -6.15 10.03
C ALA A 56 -4.15 -5.88 9.01
N ALA A 57 -4.37 -4.97 8.06
CA ALA A 57 -3.37 -4.59 7.06
C ALA A 57 -2.28 -3.63 7.60
N GLY A 58 -2.40 -3.14 8.84
CA GLY A 58 -1.50 -2.12 9.41
C GLY A 58 -1.58 -0.77 8.69
N LEU A 59 -2.75 -0.44 8.14
CA LEU A 59 -3.01 0.78 7.38
C LEU A 59 -4.10 1.62 8.04
N ASN A 60 -4.21 2.88 7.64
CA ASN A 60 -5.32 3.75 8.05
C ASN A 60 -6.39 3.80 6.96
N LYS A 61 -7.57 4.32 7.32
CA LYS A 61 -8.71 4.49 6.40
C LYS A 61 -8.38 5.36 5.19
N ARG A 62 -7.48 6.35 5.31
CA ARG A 62 -7.09 7.20 4.18
C ARG A 62 -6.47 6.36 3.06
N TYR A 63 -5.61 5.39 3.40
CA TYR A 63 -5.00 4.51 2.42
C TYR A 63 -5.96 3.47 1.85
N PHE A 64 -6.98 3.07 2.62
CA PHE A 64 -8.09 2.27 2.10
C PHE A 64 -8.82 3.01 0.99
N TYR A 65 -9.32 4.22 1.26
CA TYR A 65 -10.07 5.01 0.27
C TYR A 65 -9.21 5.52 -0.90
N GLU A 66 -7.87 5.52 -0.76
CA GLU A 66 -6.95 5.79 -1.87
C GLU A 66 -6.83 4.60 -2.84
N SER A 67 -7.18 3.38 -2.39
CA SER A 67 -6.98 2.13 -3.12
C SER A 67 -8.28 1.43 -3.52
N PHE A 68 -9.34 1.58 -2.72
CA PHE A 68 -10.64 0.91 -2.86
C PHE A 68 -11.78 1.81 -2.37
N THR A 69 -12.96 1.65 -2.95
CA THR A 69 -14.16 2.43 -2.58
C THR A 69 -14.90 1.83 -1.38
N ASP A 70 -14.88 0.52 -1.26
CA ASP A 70 -15.68 -0.27 -0.32
C ASP A 70 -15.07 -1.68 -0.17
N LEU A 71 -15.65 -2.47 0.74
CA LEU A 71 -15.17 -3.83 1.00
C LEU A 71 -15.41 -4.76 -0.19
N ASP A 72 -16.51 -4.60 -0.93
CA ASP A 72 -16.78 -5.42 -2.12
C ASP A 72 -15.71 -5.21 -3.20
N ALA A 73 -15.22 -3.98 -3.38
CA ALA A 73 -14.10 -3.68 -4.27
C ALA A 73 -12.79 -4.37 -3.83
N VAL A 74 -12.58 -4.56 -2.53
CA VAL A 74 -11.45 -5.37 -2.02
C VAL A 74 -11.69 -6.84 -2.29
N ALA A 75 -12.90 -7.34 -2.04
CA ALA A 75 -13.24 -8.73 -2.29
C ALA A 75 -13.05 -9.11 -3.77
N ALA A 76 -13.55 -8.28 -4.68
CA ALA A 76 -13.40 -8.47 -6.13
C ALA A 76 -11.94 -8.41 -6.59
N ALA A 77 -11.05 -7.81 -5.82
CA ALA A 77 -9.62 -7.79 -6.11
C ALA A 77 -8.85 -8.98 -5.52
N ALA A 78 -9.46 -9.73 -4.60
CA ALA A 78 -8.87 -10.88 -3.94
C ALA A 78 -9.21 -12.22 -4.63
N VAL A 79 -10.22 -12.25 -5.51
CA VAL A 79 -10.68 -13.41 -6.28
C VAL A 79 -10.44 -13.25 -7.77
#